data_AF-A0A816XID2-F1
#
_entry.id   AF-A0A816XID2-F1
#
_cell.length_a   1.000
_cell.length_b   1.000
_cell.length_c   1.000
_cell.angle_alpha   90.00
_cell.angle_beta   90.00
_cell.angle_gamma   90.00
#
_symmetry.space_group_name_H-M   'P 1'
#
loop_
_entity.id
_entity.type
_entity.pdbx_description
1 polymer ?
#
loop_
_entity_poly.entity_id
_entity_poly.type
_entity_poly.pdbx_seq_one_letter_code
_entity_poly.pdbx_strand_id
1 'polypeptide(L)'
;EGVNIQNVREELPGTGNQPIAVAVGCIRKPIQCFVVIEKEVISCQSLLVAVDIAFKSFYLFNLEYPSFARNVYLFIQHFFYGIKPKALPTCVSDLCDTLGK
;
A
#
# COMPACT_ATOMS: atom_id res chain seq x y z
N GLU A 1 0.57 21.68 12.05
CA GLU A 1 0.21 22.20 10.71
C GLU A 1 0.04 21.02 9.78
N GLY A 2 -1.07 20.96 9.04
CA GLY A 2 -1.34 19.88 8.09
C GLY A 2 -0.79 20.25 6.71
N VAL A 3 -0.30 19.27 5.96
CA VAL A 3 0.08 19.46 4.56
C VAL A 3 -1.17 19.53 3.70
N ASN A 4 -1.17 20.44 2.71
CA ASN A 4 -2.23 20.49 1.71
C ASN A 4 -2.16 19.23 0.85
N ILE A 5 -3.13 18.33 1.05
CA ILE A 5 -3.20 17.01 0.44
C ILE A 5 -3.22 17.08 -1.10
N GLN A 6 -3.75 18.18 -1.67
CA GLN A 6 -3.78 18.40 -3.12
C GLN A 6 -2.38 18.68 -3.70
N ASN A 7 -1.48 19.28 -2.91
CA ASN A 7 -0.12 19.61 -3.34
C ASN A 7 0.83 18.42 -3.26
N VAL A 8 0.56 17.43 -2.39
CA VAL A 8 1.39 16.23 -2.27
C VAL A 8 1.47 15.46 -3.59
N ARG A 9 0.44 15.57 -4.44
CA ARG A 9 0.43 15.00 -5.77
C ARG A 9 1.62 15.45 -6.64
N GLU A 10 1.99 16.72 -6.56
CA GLU A 10 3.06 17.30 -7.39
C GLU A 10 4.45 16.82 -6.94
N GLU A 11 4.57 16.45 -5.67
CA GLU A 11 5.81 15.97 -5.06
C GLU A 11 6.03 14.46 -5.23
N LEU A 12 4.97 13.70 -5.54
CA LEU A 12 5.08 12.26 -5.74
C LEU A 12 5.68 11.97 -7.13
N PRO A 13 6.91 11.41 -7.20
CA PRO A 13 7.62 11.27 -8.46
C PRO A 13 6.95 10.24 -9.35
N GLY A 14 6.30 10.70 -10.43
CA GLY A 14 6.04 9.92 -11.65
C GLY A 14 5.42 8.54 -11.44
N THR A 15 4.69 8.33 -10.35
CA THR A 15 4.05 7.05 -10.10
C THR A 15 2.82 7.02 -10.99
N GLY A 16 2.73 6.04 -11.89
CA GLY A 16 1.56 5.85 -12.75
C GLY A 16 0.27 5.66 -11.95
N ASN A 17 -0.80 5.23 -12.62
CA ASN A 17 -2.15 5.04 -12.05
C ASN A 17 -2.27 3.98 -10.92
N GLN A 18 -1.17 3.62 -10.25
CA GLN A 18 -1.15 2.63 -9.18
C GLN A 18 -1.52 3.24 -7.82
N PRO A 19 -2.31 2.53 -7.00
CA PRO A 19 -2.62 2.94 -5.63
C PRO A 19 -1.37 3.07 -4.75
N ILE A 20 -1.26 4.18 -4.01
CA ILE A 20 -0.13 4.45 -3.12
C ILE A 20 -0.62 4.94 -1.76
N ALA A 21 -0.23 4.22 -0.70
CA ALA A 21 -0.43 4.67 0.66
C ALA A 21 0.69 5.66 1.05
N VAL A 22 0.29 6.83 1.55
CA VAL A 22 1.19 7.91 1.94
C VAL A 22 0.93 8.26 3.41
N ALA A 23 2.02 8.46 4.15
CA ALA A 23 1.98 9.02 5.49
C ALA A 23 2.91 10.23 5.54
N VAL A 24 2.41 11.32 6.12
CA VAL A 24 3.12 12.58 6.28
C VAL A 24 3.42 12.81 7.75
N GLY A 25 4.64 13.24 8.05
CA GLY A 25 5.12 13.48 9.42
C GLY A 25 6.11 12.42 9.88
N CYS A 26 6.03 12.01 11.16
CA CYS A 26 6.94 11.02 11.73
C CYS A 26 6.41 9.60 11.51
N ILE A 27 7.28 8.66 11.16
CA ILE A 27 6.89 7.25 10.92
C ILE A 27 6.23 6.58 12.14
N ARG A 28 6.59 7.00 13.36
CA ARG A 28 6.00 6.48 14.60
C ARG A 28 4.65 7.11 14.95
N LYS A 29 4.41 8.32 14.47
CA LYS A 29 3.19 9.09 14.73
C LYS A 29 2.90 9.97 13.51
N PRO A 30 2.33 9.39 12.45
CA PRO A 30 2.02 10.16 11.25
C PRO A 30 0.96 11.21 11.59
N ILE A 31 1.14 12.40 11.04
CA ILE A 31 0.24 13.54 11.23
C ILE A 31 -0.96 13.40 10.30
N GLN A 32 -0.72 12.91 9.09
CA GLN A 32 -1.74 12.65 8.08
C GLN A 32 -1.41 11.36 7.34
N CYS A 33 -2.45 10.62 6.97
CA CYS A 33 -2.34 9.44 6.10
C CYS A 33 -3.39 9.55 5.00
N PHE A 34 -3.05 9.10 3.80
CA PHE A 34 -3.97 9.07 2.68
C PHE A 34 -3.55 8.02 1.66
N VAL A 35 -4.48 7.67 0.77
CA VAL A 35 -4.19 6.88 -0.42
C VAL A 35 -4.40 7.74 -1.64
N VAL A 36 -3.43 7.71 -2.56
CA VAL A 36 -3.57 8.30 -3.88
C VAL A 36 -3.90 7.19 -4.85
N ILE A 37 -5.01 7.32 -5.57
CA ILE A 37 -5.44 6.40 -6.63
C ILE A 37 -5.73 7.24 -7.85
N GLU A 38 -4.91 7.09 -8.89
CA GLU A 38 -4.94 7.94 -10.09
C GLU A 38 -4.86 9.44 -9.77
N LYS A 39 -5.99 10.15 -9.80
CA LYS A 39 -6.11 11.59 -9.52
C LYS A 39 -6.86 11.89 -8.22
N GLU A 40 -7.36 10.86 -7.56
CA GLU A 40 -8.16 10.99 -6.36
C GLU A 40 -7.30 10.74 -5.13
N VAL A 41 -7.52 11.56 -4.10
CA VAL A 41 -6.84 11.41 -2.82
C VAL A 41 -7.86 11.12 -1.73
N ILE A 42 -7.65 10.00 -1.03
CA ILE A 42 -8.55 9.49 -0.01
C ILE A 42 -7.87 9.63 1.34
N SER A 43 -8.38 10.55 2.17
CA SER A 43 -7.90 10.73 3.54
C SER A 43 -8.16 9.49 4.40
N CYS A 44 -7.18 9.09 5.20
CA CYS A 44 -7.21 7.88 6.00
C CYS A 44 -6.90 8.19 7.47
N GLN A 45 -7.55 7.48 8.38
CA GLN A 45 -7.36 7.67 9.83
C GLN A 45 -5.99 7.18 10.32
N SER A 46 -5.36 6.24 9.60
CA SER A 46 -4.04 5.72 9.93
C SER A 46 -3.34 5.20 8.67
N LEU A 47 -2.02 4.99 8.77
CA LEU A 47 -1.24 4.39 7.69
C LEU A 47 -1.71 2.97 7.38
N LEU A 48 -2.13 2.22 8.41
CA LEU A 48 -2.63 0.86 8.22
C LEU A 48 -3.92 0.84 7.40
N VAL A 49 -4.83 1.79 7.65
CA VAL A 49 -6.04 1.98 6.82
C VAL A 49 -5.67 2.37 5.39
N ALA A 50 -4.65 3.23 5.21
CA ALA A 50 -4.18 3.59 3.88
C ALA A 50 -3.62 2.37 3.11
N VAL A 51 -2.82 1.51 3.76
CA VAL A 51 -2.29 0.28 3.14
C VAL A 51 -3.42 -0.69 2.81
N ASP A 52 -4.41 -0.86 3.69
CA ASP A 52 -5.59 -1.70 3.44
C ASP A 52 -6.39 -1.23 2.22
N ILE A 53 -6.67 0.08 2.13
CA ILE A 53 -7.36 0.66 0.96
C ILE A 53 -6.51 0.49 -0.30
N ALA A 54 -5.22 0.79 -0.27
CA ALA A 54 -4.34 0.63 -1.43
C ALA A 54 -4.33 -0.82 -1.94
N PHE A 55 -4.18 -1.80 -1.04
CA PHE A 55 -4.26 -3.22 -1.38
C PHE A 55 -5.60 -3.60 -2.01
N LYS A 56 -6.71 -3.17 -1.39
CA LYS A 56 -8.06 -3.43 -1.91
C LYS A 56 -8.26 -2.81 -3.28
N SER A 57 -7.68 -1.65 -3.56
CA SER A 57 -7.72 -1.03 -4.88
C SER A 57 -6.99 -1.86 -5.92
N PHE A 58 -5.81 -2.41 -5.62
CA PHE A 58 -5.14 -3.33 -6.55
C PHE A 58 -6.02 -4.54 -6.88
N TYR A 59 -6.66 -5.12 -5.86
CA TYR A 59 -7.52 -6.28 -6.04
C TYR A 59 -8.81 -5.94 -6.82
N LEU A 60 -9.50 -4.86 -6.43
CA LEU A 60 -10.77 -4.44 -7.02
C LEU A 60 -10.63 -4.03 -8.49
N PHE A 61 -9.56 -3.30 -8.81
CA PHE A 61 -9.28 -2.84 -10.17
C PHE A 61 -8.48 -3.85 -11.00
N ASN A 62 -8.18 -5.04 -10.44
CA ASN A 62 -7.39 -6.09 -11.07
C ASN A 62 -6.05 -5.55 -11.64
N LEU A 63 -5.38 -4.71 -10.86
CA LEU A 63 -4.12 -4.08 -11.22
C LEU A 63 -2.94 -4.98 -10.87
N GLU A 64 -1.88 -4.91 -11.68
CA GLU A 64 -0.61 -5.53 -11.32
C GLU A 64 0.08 -4.76 -10.19
N TYR A 65 0.65 -5.49 -9.24
CA TYR A 65 1.45 -4.89 -8.18
C TYR A 65 2.72 -4.23 -8.76
N PRO A 66 3.14 -3.07 -8.23
CA PRO A 66 4.41 -2.44 -8.58
C PRO A 66 5.57 -3.44 -8.46
N SER A 67 6.42 -3.52 -9.47
CA SER A 67 7.55 -4.46 -9.49
C SER A 67 8.45 -4.35 -8.26
N PHE A 68 8.75 -3.12 -7.83
CA PHE A 68 9.59 -2.84 -6.65
C PHE A 68 8.96 -3.25 -5.31
N ALA A 69 7.63 -3.33 -5.22
CA ALA A 69 6.91 -3.68 -4.00
C ALA A 69 6.04 -4.94 -4.15
N ARG A 70 6.23 -5.71 -5.24
CA ARG A 70 5.45 -6.90 -5.56
C ARG A 70 5.45 -7.91 -4.42
N ASN A 71 6.62 -8.19 -3.84
CA ASN A 71 6.75 -9.16 -2.75
C ASN A 71 6.03 -8.70 -1.48
N VAL A 72 6.03 -7.39 -1.19
CA VAL A 72 5.30 -6.81 -0.05
C VAL A 72 3.80 -7.01 -0.22
N TYR A 73 3.27 -6.70 -1.41
CA TYR A 73 1.85 -6.90 -1.68
C TYR A 73 1.44 -8.38 -1.74
N LEU A 74 2.30 -9.27 -2.25
CA LEU A 74 2.06 -10.71 -2.20
C LEU A 74 2.06 -11.25 -0.78
N PHE A 75 2.96 -10.76 0.08
CA PHE A 75 2.94 -11.05 1.50
C PHE A 75 1.62 -10.59 2.13
N ILE A 76 1.19 -9.35 1.84
CA ILE A 76 -0.07 -8.83 2.37
C ILE A 76 -1.26 -9.69 1.92
N GLN A 77 -1.33 -9.97 0.61
CA GLN A 77 -2.35 -10.79 -0.01
C GLN A 77 -2.48 -12.17 0.65
N HIS A 78 -1.34 -12.85 0.82
CA HIS A 78 -1.30 -14.22 1.30
C HIS A 78 -1.47 -14.28 2.83
N PHE A 79 -0.65 -13.52 3.56
CA PHE A 79 -0.59 -13.58 5.02
C PHE A 79 -1.80 -12.91 5.67
N PHE A 80 -2.17 -11.69 5.29
CA PHE A 80 -3.28 -10.98 5.96
C PHE A 80 -4.65 -11.35 5.39
N TYR A 81 -4.80 -11.45 4.07
CA TYR A 81 -6.11 -11.71 3.43
C TYR A 81 -6.37 -13.18 3.08
N GLY A 82 -5.37 -14.06 3.19
CA GLY A 82 -5.54 -15.49 2.87
C GLY A 82 -5.77 -15.79 1.39
N ILE A 83 -5.54 -14.81 0.49
CA ILE A 83 -5.78 -14.97 -0.94
C ILE A 83 -4.53 -15.63 -1.56
N LYS A 84 -4.67 -16.87 -2.05
CA LYS A 84 -3.56 -17.63 -2.63
C LYS A 84 -3.08 -16.99 -3.95
N PRO A 85 -1.82 -16.54 -4.05
CA PRO A 85 -1.28 -16.07 -5.32
C PRO A 85 -0.96 -17.25 -6.23
N LYS A 86 -0.85 -16.97 -7.55
CA LYS A 86 -0.47 -17.98 -8.55
C LYS A 86 0.94 -18.55 -8.30
N ALA A 87 1.85 -17.70 -7.86
CA ALA A 87 3.21 -18.06 -7.47
C ALA A 87 3.60 -17.22 -6.27
N LEU A 88 4.08 -17.88 -5.21
CA LEU A 88 4.59 -17.24 -4.01
C LEU A 88 6.13 -17.28 -4.06
N PRO A 89 6.81 -16.13 -4.03
CA PRO A 89 8.27 -16.09 -3.90
C PRO A 89 8.72 -16.70 -2.58
N THR A 90 9.88 -17.36 -2.56
CA THR A 90 10.43 -18.01 -1.35
C THR A 90 10.61 -17.02 -0.19
N CYS A 91 11.08 -15.80 -0.47
CA CYS A 91 11.21 -14.79 0.57
C CYS A 91 9.87 -14.42 1.25
N VAL A 92 8.75 -14.62 0.56
CA VAL A 92 7.42 -14.39 1.13
C VAL A 92 6.97 -15.59 1.96
N SER A 93 7.23 -16.83 1.51
CA SER A 93 6.93 -18.03 2.32
C SER A 93 7.73 -18.02 3.61
N ASP A 94 9.04 -17.78 3.52
CA ASP A 94 9.94 -17.79 4.68
C ASP A 94 9.51 -16.74 5.73
N LEU A 95 9.03 -15.58 5.26
CA LEU A 95 8.49 -14.53 6.12
C LEU A 95 7.17 -14.94 6.79
N CYS A 96 6.28 -15.63 6.08
CA CYS A 96 5.04 -16.16 6.66
C CYS A 96 5.35 -17.17 7.78
N ASP A 97 6.26 -18.11 7.50
CA ASP A 97 6.68 -19.15 8.45
C ASP A 97 7.32 -18.53 9.70
N THR A 98 8.18 -17.53 9.51
CA THR A 98 8.83 -16.81 10.62
C THR A 98 7.83 -16.09 11.54
N LEU A 99 6.75 -15.58 10.97
CA LEU A 99 5.71 -14.85 11.70
C LEU A 99 4.63 -15.77 12.29
N GLY A 100 4.78 -17.09 12.16
CA GLY A 100 3.93 -18.08 12.82
C GLY A 100 2.57 -18.28 12.16
N LYS A 101 2.49 -18.12 10.84
CA LYS A 101 1.40 -18.71 10.04
C LYS A 101 1.88 -19.93 9.27
#